data_AF-A0A645JCR8-F1
#
_entry.id   AF-A0A645JCR8-F1
#
_cell.length_a   1.000
_cell.length_b   1.000
_cell.length_c   1.000
_cell.angle_alpha   90.00
_cell.angle_beta   90.00
_cell.angle_gamma   90.00
#
_symmetry.space_group_name_H-M   'P 1'
#
loop_
_entity.id
_entity.type
_entity.pdbx_description
1 polymer ?
#
loop_
_entity_poly.entity_id
_entity_poly.type
_entity_poly.pdbx_seq_one_letter_code
_entity_poly.pdbx_strand_id
1 'polypeptide(L)'
;MRIPVRYTMEDVNGHLNNAEYAGMVQDFAAFKREGVPPRFRAVELHYLAAVKMPETLEIGGEFDGGELFTEGRAAAGTVSFTARAELR
;
A
#
# COMPACT_ATOMS: atom_id res chain seq x y z
N MET A 1 1.88 -9.54 0.34
CA MET A 1 0.53 -9.51 0.96
C MET A 1 -0.49 -9.28 -0.15
N ARG A 2 -1.66 -9.92 -0.14
CA ARG A 2 -2.69 -9.73 -1.19
C ARG A 2 -3.97 -9.17 -0.58
N ILE A 3 -4.47 -8.07 -1.12
CA ILE A 3 -5.63 -7.33 -0.60
C ILE A 3 -6.69 -7.23 -1.70
N PRO A 4 -7.86 -7.89 -1.54
CA PRO A 4 -8.97 -7.69 -2.44
C PRO A 4 -9.59 -6.31 -2.23
N VAL A 5 -9.74 -5.53 -3.31
CA VAL A 5 -10.40 -4.22 -3.25
C VAL A 5 -11.90 -4.44 -3.06
N ARG A 6 -12.45 -3.81 -2.01
CA ARG A 6 -13.88 -3.86 -1.69
C ARG A 6 -14.54 -2.55 -2.07
N TYR A 7 -15.83 -2.61 -2.36
CA TYR A 7 -16.66 -1.43 -2.63
C TYR A 7 -16.50 -0.32 -1.60
N THR A 8 -16.39 -0.64 -0.30
CA THR A 8 -16.23 0.37 0.76
C THR A 8 -14.88 1.09 0.78
N MET A 9 -13.94 0.66 -0.05
CA MET A 9 -12.60 1.26 -0.17
C MET A 9 -12.53 2.23 -1.35
N GLU A 10 -13.58 2.28 -2.19
CA GLU A 10 -13.64 3.19 -3.33
C GLU A 10 -14.06 4.60 -2.90
N ASP A 11 -13.52 5.60 -3.60
CA ASP A 11 -13.98 6.98 -3.53
C ASP A 11 -15.21 7.23 -4.41
N VAL A 12 -15.67 8.47 -4.47
CA VAL A 12 -16.83 8.88 -5.29
C VAL A 12 -16.63 8.67 -6.79
N ASN A 13 -15.38 8.48 -7.25
CA ASN A 13 -15.03 8.25 -8.65
C ASN A 13 -14.98 6.76 -8.99
N GLY A 14 -15.20 5.87 -8.02
CA GLY A 14 -15.11 4.42 -8.22
C GLY A 14 -13.68 3.92 -8.31
N HIS A 15 -12.71 4.65 -7.78
CA HIS A 15 -11.33 4.21 -7.64
C HIS A 15 -10.99 4.00 -6.17
N LEU A 16 -10.03 3.12 -5.89
CA LEU A 16 -9.49 2.94 -4.55
C LEU A 16 -9.07 4.29 -3.97
N ASN A 17 -9.59 4.61 -2.80
CA ASN A 17 -9.33 5.88 -2.14
C ASN A 17 -7.85 5.99 -1.78
N ASN A 18 -7.23 7.14 -2.09
CA ASN A 18 -5.82 7.42 -1.81
C ASN A 18 -5.39 7.20 -0.35
N ALA A 19 -6.32 7.34 0.61
CA ALA A 19 -6.06 7.07 2.03
C ALA A 19 -5.83 5.58 2.33
N GLU A 20 -6.48 4.69 1.59
CA GLU A 20 -6.36 3.24 1.78
C GLU A 20 -4.94 2.76 1.49
N TYR A 21 -4.27 3.35 0.50
CA TYR A 21 -2.87 3.03 0.18
C TYR A 21 -1.94 3.29 1.37
N ALA A 22 -2.14 4.36 2.14
CA ALA A 22 -1.36 4.63 3.35
C ALA A 22 -1.59 3.57 4.43
N GLY A 23 -2.85 3.16 4.64
CA GLY A 23 -3.19 2.06 5.53
C GLY A 23 -2.52 0.75 5.13
N MET A 24 -2.50 0.46 3.82
CA MET A 24 -1.83 -0.73 3.28
C MET A 24 -0.32 -0.74 3.52
N VAL A 25 0.36 0.42 3.43
CA VAL A 25 1.79 0.53 3.77
C VAL A 25 2.02 0.20 5.25
N GLN A 26 1.16 0.73 6.14
CA GLN A 26 1.23 0.45 7.57
C GLN A 26 0.98 -1.03 7.89
N ASP A 27 -0.04 -1.64 7.28
CA ASP A 27 -0.37 -3.04 7.46
C ASP A 27 0.76 -3.96 6.95
N PHE A 28 1.34 -3.62 5.79
CA PHE A 28 2.49 -4.37 5.24
C PHE A 28 3.70 -4.30 6.15
N ALA A 29 4.01 -3.13 6.68
CA ALA A 29 5.10 -2.92 7.62
C ALA A 29 4.90 -3.71 8.92
N ALA A 30 3.68 -3.66 9.47
CA ALA A 30 3.33 -4.44 10.65
C ALA A 30 3.44 -5.95 10.37
N PHE A 31 2.94 -6.41 9.22
CA PHE A 31 3.08 -7.80 8.78
C PHE A 31 4.55 -8.25 8.71
N LYS A 32 5.43 -7.44 8.11
CA LYS A 32 6.87 -7.72 8.03
C LYS A 32 7.59 -7.71 9.39
N ARG A 33 7.04 -7.01 10.38
CA ARG A 33 7.57 -6.90 11.75
C ARG A 33 6.75 -7.71 12.77
N GLU A 34 6.19 -8.84 12.35
CA GLU A 34 5.47 -9.79 13.22
C GLU A 34 4.32 -9.16 14.02
N GLY A 35 3.59 -8.23 13.39
CA GLY A 35 2.43 -7.57 13.97
C GLY A 35 2.74 -6.32 14.79
N VAL A 36 4.00 -5.89 14.89
CA VAL A 36 4.36 -4.64 15.58
C VAL A 36 4.06 -3.44 14.66
N PRO A 37 3.11 -2.55 15.02
CA PRO A 37 2.77 -1.40 14.19
C PRO A 37 3.96 -0.44 14.07
N PRO A 38 4.34 -0.01 12.85
CA PRO A 38 5.41 0.96 12.68
C PRO A 38 4.99 2.34 13.20
N ARG A 39 5.98 3.14 13.63
CA ARG A 39 5.81 4.58 13.76
C ARG A 39 6.62 5.23 12.66
N PHE A 40 5.93 5.77 11.67
CA PHE A 40 6.58 6.48 10.59
C PHE A 40 6.76 7.96 10.96
N ARG A 41 7.92 8.49 10.61
CA ARG A 41 8.21 9.92 10.62
C ARG A 41 7.64 10.57 9.37
N ALA A 42 7.78 9.91 8.22
CA ALA A 42 7.29 10.36 6.92
C ALA A 42 6.83 9.17 6.09
N VAL A 43 5.80 9.38 5.27
CA VAL A 43 5.33 8.42 4.26
C VAL A 43 5.11 9.20 2.97
N GLU A 44 5.81 8.79 1.92
CA GLU A 44 5.71 9.31 0.57
C GLU A 44 5.03 8.26 -0.31
N LEU A 45 3.96 8.65 -1.00
CA LEU A 45 3.16 7.80 -1.87
C LEU A 45 3.19 8.33 -3.30
N HIS A 46 3.51 7.47 -4.25
CA HIS A 46 3.41 7.75 -5.68
C HIS A 46 2.29 6.93 -6.29
N TYR A 47 1.23 7.59 -6.74
CA TYR A 47 0.09 6.97 -7.40
C TYR A 47 0.34 6.89 -8.90
N LEU A 48 0.36 5.67 -9.45
CA LEU A 48 0.77 5.40 -10.84
C LEU A 48 -0.38 4.92 -11.72
N ALA A 49 -1.29 4.13 -11.17
CA ALA A 49 -2.48 3.68 -11.88
C ALA A 49 -3.66 3.52 -10.93
N ALA A 50 -4.85 3.89 -11.41
CA ALA A 50 -6.09 3.69 -10.68
C ALA A 50 -6.38 2.20 -10.52
N VAL A 51 -6.96 1.84 -9.37
CA VAL A 51 -7.38 0.48 -9.02
C VAL A 51 -8.86 0.55 -8.65
N LYS A 52 -9.63 -0.46 -9.01
CA LYS A 52 -11.06 -0.54 -8.70
C LYS A 52 -11.48 -1.95 -8.34
N MET A 53 -12.66 -2.11 -7.75
CA MET A 53 -13.29 -3.41 -7.59
C MET A 53 -13.54 -4.06 -8.97
N PRO A 54 -13.35 -5.39 -9.13
CA PRO A 54 -12.98 -6.39 -8.13
C PRO A 54 -11.47 -6.71 -8.11
N GLU A 55 -10.60 -5.77 -8.45
CA GLU A 55 -9.16 -6.03 -8.51
C GLU A 55 -8.58 -6.43 -7.15
N THR A 56 -7.47 -7.16 -7.19
CA THR A 56 -6.66 -7.49 -6.01
C THR A 56 -5.33 -6.78 -6.13
N LEU A 57 -4.93 -6.09 -5.08
CA LEU A 57 -3.59 -5.50 -4.96
C LEU A 57 -2.66 -6.49 -4.28
N GLU A 58 -1.58 -6.82 -4.96
CA GLU A 58 -0.44 -7.52 -4.37
C GLU A 58 0.59 -6.49 -3.92
N ILE A 59 0.89 -6.50 -2.62
CA ILE A 59 1.81 -5.59 -1.97
C ILE A 59 3.09 -6.32 -1.62
N GLY A 60 4.19 -5.83 -2.18
CA GLY A 60 5.54 -6.26 -1.93
C GLY A 60 6.39 -5.12 -1.37
N GLY A 61 7.60 -5.46 -0.93
CA GLY A 61 8.51 -4.47 -0.34
C GLY A 61 9.49 -5.07 0.65
N GLU A 62 10.41 -4.21 1.08
CA GLU A 62 11.52 -4.55 1.98
C GLU A 62 11.92 -3.34 2.83
N PHE A 63 12.42 -3.64 4.03
CA PHE A 63 13.07 -2.66 4.87
C PHE A 63 14.54 -2.56 4.50
N ASP A 64 15.02 -1.34 4.31
CA ASP A 64 16.45 -1.05 4.20
C ASP A 64 16.83 -0.06 5.31
N GLY A 65 17.43 -0.59 6.37
CA GLY A 65 17.72 0.17 7.58
C GLY A 65 16.48 0.79 8.21
N GLY A 66 16.45 2.13 8.26
CA GLY A 66 15.35 2.92 8.81
C GLY A 66 14.21 3.18 7.84
N GLU A 67 14.27 2.68 6.61
CA GLU A 67 13.31 2.96 5.56
C GLU A 67 12.56 1.70 5.12
N LEU A 68 11.31 1.88 4.71
CA LEU A 68 10.49 0.86 4.08
C LEU A 68 10.17 1.29 2.66
N PHE A 69 10.50 0.44 1.70
CA PHE A 69 10.10 0.58 0.31
C PHE A 69 8.98 -0.42 0.02
N THR A 70 7.87 0.06 -0.55
CA THR A 70 6.75 -0.80 -0.95
C THR A 70 6.31 -0.52 -2.37
N GLU A 71 5.76 -1.54 -3.02
CA GLU A 71 5.04 -1.43 -4.27
C GLU A 71 3.74 -2.21 -4.21
N GLY A 72 2.69 -1.69 -4.84
CA GLY A 72 1.43 -2.39 -5.04
C GLY A 72 1.20 -2.65 -6.52
N ARG A 73 0.91 -3.91 -6.86
CA ARG A 73 0.59 -4.35 -8.23
C ARG A 73 -0.83 -4.86 -8.30
N ALA A 74 -1.61 -4.39 -9.27
CA ALA A 74 -2.90 -4.98 -9.59
C ALA A 74 -2.71 -6.36 -10.26
N ALA A 75 -3.78 -7.16 -10.33
CA ALA A 75 -3.75 -8.53 -10.83
C ALA A 75 -3.18 -8.69 -12.28
N ALA A 76 -3.16 -7.61 -13.07
CA ALA A 76 -2.55 -7.57 -14.40
C ALA A 76 -1.03 -7.32 -14.39
N GLY A 77 -0.38 -7.25 -13.21
CA GLY A 77 1.05 -6.96 -13.04
C GLY A 77 1.41 -5.47 -13.13
N THR A 78 0.44 -4.62 -13.48
CA THR A 78 0.56 -3.16 -13.49
C THR A 78 0.88 -2.64 -12.10
N VAL A 79 1.97 -1.87 -11.97
CA VAL A 79 2.30 -1.17 -10.72
C VAL A 79 1.30 -0.02 -10.55
N SER A 80 0.52 -0.08 -9.47
CA SER A 80 -0.50 0.92 -9.16
C SER A 80 0.02 2.00 -8.23
N PHE A 81 0.93 1.66 -7.32
CA PHE A 81 1.61 2.64 -6.49
C PHE A 81 2.99 2.16 -6.04
N THR A 82 3.83 3.11 -5.66
CA THR A 82 5.03 2.87 -4.84
C THR A 82 4.99 3.75 -3.61
N ALA A 83 5.66 3.33 -2.54
CA ALA A 83 5.81 4.14 -1.34
C ALA A 83 7.19 4.01 -0.73
N ARG A 84 7.64 5.10 -0.11
CA ARG A 84 8.80 5.13 0.79
C ARG A 84 8.34 5.66 2.13
N ALA A 85 8.66 4.94 3.21
CA ALA A 85 8.32 5.37 4.56
C ALA A 85 9.56 5.34 5.47
N GLU A 86 9.81 6.44 6.18
CA GLU A 86 10.92 6.59 7.14
C GLU A 86 10.42 6.24 8.54
N LEU A 87 11.07 5.31 9.23
CA LEU A 87 10.79 4.98 10.63
C LEU A 87 11.25 6.10 11.57
N ARG A 88 10.51 6.25 12.67
CA ARG A 88 10.86 7.16 13.78
C ARG A 88 11.79 6.51 14.79
#